data_AF-A0A7I4YPR0-F1
#
_entry.id   AF-A0A7I4YPR0-F1
#
_cell.length_a   1.000
_cell.length_b   1.000
_cell.length_c   1.000
_cell.angle_alpha   90.00
_cell.angle_beta   90.00
_cell.angle_gamma   90.00
#
_symmetry.space_group_name_H-M   'P 1'
#
loop_
_entity.id
_entity.type
_entity.pdbx_description
1 polymer ?
#
loop_
_entity_poly.entity_id
_entity_poly.type
_entity_poly.pdbx_seq_one_letter_code
_entity_poly.pdbx_strand_id
1 'polypeptide(L)'
;MAPELLNSPQHGPSKSSDIYSFAIVASEVIRRTPAWDLYGEEKDIEDVIAAIKRGGPTPLQPSLLSETITIPAELVSLVRNCWRENPINRPTTDFICEELQMLLSTASHSNLMDHVFSIMEEYTWTLEQEISDRTKELTEQKKKADLLLSKMLPRWAFLNGGEVAERLKMGQSVDPEGFDSVTVFFSDVVKFTILAAKCTPFQVVGLLNELYSSFDTLIEQHGVYK
;
A
#
# COMPACT_ATOMS: atom_id res chain seq x y z
N MET A 1 -13.71 25.29 10.43
CA MET A 1 -13.81 25.88 11.79
C MET A 1 -15.05 26.76 11.83
N ALA A 2 -15.79 26.77 12.94
CA ALA A 2 -17.02 27.54 13.07
C ALA A 2 -16.77 29.06 13.17
N PRO A 3 -17.68 29.93 12.68
CA PRO A 3 -17.48 31.39 12.65
C PRO A 3 -17.17 32.01 14.02
N GLU A 4 -17.81 31.52 15.08
CA GLU A 4 -17.62 32.04 16.44
C GLU A 4 -16.22 31.77 16.99
N LEU A 5 -15.60 30.64 16.63
CA LEU A 5 -14.23 30.31 17.02
C LEU A 5 -13.21 31.14 16.24
N LEU A 6 -13.53 31.48 14.98
CA LEU A 6 -12.71 32.34 14.14
C LEU A 6 -12.74 33.81 14.59
N ASN A 7 -13.89 34.27 15.08
CA ASN A 7 -14.10 35.65 15.56
C ASN A 7 -13.69 35.85 17.02
N SER A 8 -13.67 34.79 17.83
CA SER A 8 -13.30 34.85 19.25
C SER A 8 -12.43 33.66 19.66
N PRO A 9 -11.14 33.65 19.27
CA PRO A 9 -10.24 32.52 19.49
C PRO A 9 -9.92 32.23 20.98
N GLN A 10 -10.35 33.10 21.90
CA GLN A 10 -10.25 32.88 23.34
C GLN A 10 -11.30 31.89 23.87
N HIS A 11 -12.39 31.66 23.12
CA HIS A 11 -13.40 30.66 23.45
C HIS A 11 -12.99 29.31 22.84
N GLY A 12 -12.91 28.28 23.67
CA GLY A 12 -12.62 26.92 23.23
C GLY A 12 -13.78 26.28 22.44
N PRO A 13 -13.57 25.07 21.90
CA PRO A 13 -14.60 24.30 21.20
C PRO A 13 -15.86 24.11 22.07
N SER A 14 -17.02 24.11 21.43
CA SER A 14 -18.32 23.95 22.07
C SER A 14 -19.18 22.95 21.28
N LYS A 15 -20.26 22.46 21.90
CA LYS A 15 -21.22 21.58 21.22
C LYS A 15 -21.75 22.21 19.92
N SER A 16 -22.01 23.53 19.92
CA SER A 16 -22.47 24.23 18.71
C SER A 16 -21.40 24.31 17.63
N SER A 17 -20.11 24.38 17.98
CA SER A 17 -19.03 24.34 16.99
C SER A 17 -18.84 22.95 16.39
N ASP A 18 -19.12 21.89 17.15
CA ASP A 18 -19.11 20.51 16.65
C ASP A 18 -20.27 20.30 15.66
N ILE A 19 -21.45 20.84 15.95
CA ILE A 19 -22.61 20.80 15.05
C ILE A 19 -22.31 21.51 13.72
N TYR A 20 -21.60 22.65 13.75
CA TYR A 20 -21.13 23.31 12.53
C TYR A 20 -20.16 22.43 11.75
N SER A 21 -19.19 21.81 12.45
CA SER A 21 -18.19 20.94 11.83
C SER A 21 -18.82 19.69 11.20
N PHE A 22 -19.83 19.11 11.85
CA PHE A 22 -20.64 18.03 11.30
C PHE A 22 -21.26 18.43 9.95
N ALA A 23 -21.81 19.64 9.84
CA ALA A 23 -22.42 20.10 8.60
C ALA A 23 -21.41 20.22 7.44
N ILE A 24 -20.18 20.70 7.73
CA ILE A 24 -19.09 20.77 6.75
C ILE A 24 -18.71 19.36 6.27
N VAL A 25 -18.51 18.43 7.20
CA VAL A 25 -18.21 17.02 6.86
C VAL A 25 -19.36 16.39 6.07
N ALA A 26 -20.61 16.63 6.46
CA ALA A 26 -21.78 16.13 5.76
C ALA A 26 -21.83 16.64 4.32
N SER A 27 -21.49 17.91 4.06
CA SER A 27 -21.41 18.43 2.68
C SER A 27 -20.31 17.76 1.85
N GLU A 28 -19.16 17.46 2.45
CA GLU A 28 -18.08 16.74 1.78
C GLU A 28 -18.49 15.30 1.44
N VAL A 29 -19.17 14.60 2.35
CA VAL A 29 -19.70 13.25 2.11
C VAL A 29 -20.76 13.27 0.99
N ILE A 30 -21.64 14.26 0.99
CA ILE A 30 -22.69 14.41 -0.04
C ILE A 30 -22.09 14.72 -1.42
N ARG A 31 -21.09 15.61 -1.49
CA ARG A 31 -20.47 16.07 -2.75
C ARG A 31 -19.31 15.17 -3.21
N ARG A 32 -18.81 14.30 -2.34
CA ARG A 32 -17.59 13.49 -2.51
C ARG A 32 -16.38 14.29 -2.97
N THR A 33 -16.32 15.55 -2.58
CA THR A 33 -15.31 16.54 -2.95
C THR A 33 -15.17 17.53 -1.79
N PRO A 34 -14.01 18.22 -1.67
CA PRO A 34 -13.77 19.12 -0.55
C PRO A 34 -14.91 20.12 -0.35
N ALA A 35 -15.29 20.40 0.90
CA ALA A 35 -16.41 21.30 1.20
C ALA A 35 -16.23 22.71 0.61
N TRP A 36 -14.98 23.15 0.48
CA TRP A 36 -14.60 24.37 -0.21
C TRP A 36 -13.86 23.98 -1.49
N ASP A 37 -14.46 24.26 -2.64
CA ASP A 37 -13.84 24.00 -3.93
C ASP A 37 -12.80 25.07 -4.24
N LEU A 38 -11.57 24.86 -3.82
CA LEU A 38 -10.45 25.77 -4.06
C LEU A 38 -9.76 25.47 -5.42
N TYR A 39 -10.21 24.44 -6.14
CA TYR A 39 -9.65 24.06 -7.43
C TYR A 39 -10.41 24.77 -8.55
N GLY A 40 -10.00 26.00 -8.88
CA GLY A 40 -10.45 26.70 -10.09
C GLY A 40 -10.71 28.19 -9.96
N GLU A 41 -10.81 28.73 -8.75
CA GLU A 41 -10.87 30.18 -8.50
C GLU A 41 -9.62 30.61 -7.73
N GLU A 42 -9.12 31.83 -7.98
CA GLU A 42 -8.01 32.48 -7.24
C GLU A 42 -8.41 32.84 -5.79
N LYS A 43 -9.09 31.94 -5.08
CA LYS A 43 -9.46 32.12 -3.68
C LYS A 43 -8.46 31.39 -2.81
N ASP A 44 -7.73 32.16 -2.02
CA ASP A 44 -6.87 31.60 -1.01
C ASP A 44 -7.71 31.15 0.21
N ILE A 45 -7.14 30.28 1.03
CA ILE A 45 -7.70 29.87 2.33
C ILE A 45 -8.00 31.10 3.18
N GLU A 46 -7.18 32.15 3.09
CA GLU A 46 -7.38 33.42 3.79
C GLU A 46 -8.68 34.13 3.36
N ASP A 47 -9.03 34.10 2.07
CA ASP A 47 -10.26 34.70 1.55
C ASP A 47 -11.50 33.97 2.04
N VAL A 48 -11.43 32.63 2.08
CA VAL A 48 -12.51 31.80 2.63
C VAL A 48 -12.69 32.08 4.11
N ILE A 49 -11.59 32.14 4.88
CA ILE A 49 -11.65 32.49 6.30
C ILE A 49 -12.21 33.90 6.50
N ALA A 50 -11.79 34.87 5.70
CA ALA A 50 -12.29 36.25 5.77
C ALA A 50 -13.78 36.34 5.42
N ALA A 51 -14.26 35.55 4.45
CA ALA A 51 -15.67 35.47 4.10
C ALA A 51 -16.51 34.83 5.22
N ILE A 52 -16.01 33.77 5.84
CA ILE A 52 -16.67 33.13 6.99
C ILE A 52 -16.71 34.09 8.20
N LYS A 53 -15.63 34.82 8.49
CA LYS A 53 -15.57 35.79 9.60
C LYS A 53 -16.53 36.97 9.40
N ARG A 54 -16.63 37.47 8.15
CA ARG A 54 -17.45 38.63 7.79
C ARG A 54 -18.95 38.33 7.90
N GLY A 55 -19.35 37.08 7.65
CA GLY A 55 -20.75 36.67 7.65
C GLY A 55 -21.59 37.48 6.65
N GLY A 56 -22.88 37.62 6.92
CA GLY A 56 -23.82 38.43 6.13
C GLY A 56 -25.18 37.77 5.92
N PRO A 57 -26.09 38.39 5.14
CA PRO A 57 -27.40 37.82 4.81
C PRO A 57 -27.29 36.54 3.96
N THR A 58 -26.18 36.38 3.23
CA THR A 58 -25.80 35.17 2.49
C THR A 58 -24.40 34.74 2.92
N PRO A 59 -24.27 34.05 4.07
CA PRO A 59 -22.98 33.56 4.52
C PRO A 59 -22.42 32.55 3.51
N LEU A 60 -21.09 32.53 3.36
CA LEU A 60 -20.41 31.57 2.49
C LEU A 60 -20.68 30.15 3.04
N GLN A 61 -21.26 29.27 2.21
CA GLN A 61 -21.63 27.90 2.58
C GLN A 61 -21.21 26.92 1.48
N PRO A 62 -20.81 25.69 1.82
CA PRO A 62 -20.55 24.64 0.84
C PRO A 62 -21.78 24.34 -0.04
N SER A 63 -21.54 24.01 -1.30
CA SER A 63 -22.62 23.54 -2.18
C SER A 63 -23.08 22.15 -1.74
N LEU A 64 -24.40 21.98 -1.62
CA LEU A 64 -25.05 20.69 -1.40
C LEU A 64 -25.66 20.11 -2.68
N LEU A 65 -25.40 20.74 -3.83
CA LEU A 65 -25.84 20.24 -5.12
C LEU A 65 -24.88 19.12 -5.56
N SER A 66 -25.43 17.91 -5.77
CA SER A 66 -24.71 16.79 -6.35
C SER A 66 -25.29 16.47 -7.72
N GLU A 67 -24.43 16.34 -8.73
CA GLU A 67 -24.84 15.93 -10.08
C GLU A 67 -25.11 14.42 -10.19
N THR A 68 -24.63 13.64 -9.22
CA THR A 68 -24.59 12.17 -9.29
C THR A 68 -25.67 11.49 -8.46
N ILE A 69 -26.18 12.15 -7.41
CA ILE A 69 -27.10 11.54 -6.45
C ILE A 69 -28.24 12.53 -6.11
N THR A 70 -29.48 12.06 -6.20
CA THR A 70 -30.65 12.79 -5.69
C THR A 70 -30.66 12.72 -4.16
N ILE A 71 -30.50 13.86 -3.51
CA ILE A 71 -30.44 13.96 -2.05
C ILE A 71 -31.84 14.35 -1.52
N PRO A 72 -32.37 13.68 -0.47
CA PRO A 72 -33.62 14.07 0.15
C PRO A 72 -33.60 15.53 0.61
N ALA A 73 -34.69 16.27 0.36
CA ALA A 73 -34.78 17.69 0.71
C ALA A 73 -34.66 17.93 2.22
N GLU A 74 -35.10 16.95 3.00
CA GLU A 74 -35.04 16.91 4.45
C GLU A 74 -33.59 16.80 4.96
N LEU A 75 -32.75 15.98 4.31
CA LEU A 75 -31.33 15.89 4.66
C LEU A 75 -30.60 17.20 4.32
N VAL A 76 -30.91 17.80 3.17
CA VAL A 76 -30.36 19.11 2.79
C VAL A 76 -30.76 20.20 3.79
N SER A 77 -32.01 20.21 4.25
CA SER A 77 -32.49 21.20 5.21
C SER A 77 -31.84 21.01 6.60
N LEU A 78 -31.67 19.76 7.04
CA LEU A 78 -31.00 19.43 8.29
C LEU A 78 -29.54 19.91 8.30
N VAL A 79 -28.77 19.59 7.25
CA VAL A 79 -27.38 20.05 7.11
C VAL A 79 -27.30 21.58 7.08
N ARG A 80 -28.24 22.25 6.37
CA ARG A 80 -28.31 23.73 6.35
C ARG A 80 -28.60 24.36 7.71
N ASN A 81 -29.37 23.69 8.56
CA ASN A 81 -29.65 24.17 9.91
C ASN A 81 -28.44 24.01 10.84
N CYS A 82 -27.55 23.05 10.57
CA CYS A 82 -26.38 22.78 11.39
C CYS A 82 -25.25 23.82 11.23
N TRP A 83 -25.11 24.46 10.07
CA TRP A 83 -24.09 25.50 9.84
C TRP A 83 -24.60 26.96 9.91
N ARG A 84 -25.64 27.22 10.71
CA ARG A 84 -26.14 28.59 10.93
C ARG A 84 -25.05 29.48 11.55
N GLU A 85 -25.03 30.75 11.14
CA GLU A 85 -24.05 31.73 11.63
C GLU A 85 -24.11 31.90 13.16
N ASN A 86 -25.32 32.10 13.69
CA ASN A 86 -25.53 32.20 15.14
C ASN A 86 -25.53 30.80 15.78
N PRO A 87 -24.62 30.52 16.74
CA PRO A 87 -24.52 29.21 17.40
C PRO A 87 -25.81 28.74 18.09
N ILE A 88 -26.64 29.67 18.58
CA ILE A 88 -27.89 29.36 19.31
C ILE A 88 -28.98 28.86 18.34
N ASN A 89 -28.92 29.25 17.07
CA ASN A 89 -29.89 28.84 16.06
C ASN A 89 -29.58 27.48 15.45
N ARG A 90 -28.49 26.83 15.87
CA ARG A 90 -28.13 25.48 15.44
C ARG A 90 -28.94 24.47 16.24
N PRO A 91 -29.41 23.37 15.63
CA PRO A 91 -30.15 22.32 16.33
C PRO A 91 -29.27 21.63 17.37
N THR A 92 -29.89 20.99 18.36
CA THR A 92 -29.19 20.14 19.34
C THR A 92 -28.80 18.80 18.74
N THR A 93 -27.77 18.16 19.29
CA THR A 93 -27.34 16.83 18.85
C THR A 93 -28.46 15.80 18.91
N ASP A 94 -29.29 15.83 19.95
CA ASP A 94 -30.42 14.89 20.11
C ASP A 94 -31.42 15.04 18.96
N PHE A 95 -31.77 16.28 18.60
CA PHE A 95 -32.66 16.56 17.46
C PHE A 95 -32.07 16.08 16.13
N ILE A 96 -30.77 16.28 15.91
CA ILE A 96 -30.08 15.82 14.69
C ILE A 96 -30.16 14.29 14.59
N CYS A 97 -29.91 13.59 15.70
CA CYS A 97 -29.97 12.13 15.74
C CYS A 97 -31.39 11.61 15.46
N GLU A 98 -32.41 12.21 16.06
CA GLU A 98 -33.82 11.85 15.83
C GLU A 98 -34.23 12.06 14.36
N GLU A 99 -33.88 13.21 13.77
CA GLU A 99 -34.21 13.52 12.39
C GLU A 99 -33.49 12.56 11.41
N LEU A 100 -32.20 12.27 11.63
CA LEU A 100 -31.47 11.30 10.83
C LEU A 100 -32.04 9.89 10.97
N GLN A 101 -32.41 9.46 12.18
CA GLN A 101 -33.04 8.16 12.40
C GLN A 101 -34.38 8.04 11.66
N MET A 102 -35.19 9.10 11.64
CA MET A 102 -36.45 9.13 10.88
C MET A 102 -36.23 9.06 9.37
N LEU A 103 -35.22 9.77 8.85
CA LEU A 103 -34.86 9.70 7.43
C LEU A 103 -34.34 8.32 7.02
N LEU A 104 -33.55 7.69 7.89
CA LEU A 104 -32.99 6.36 7.66
C LEU A 104 -34.00 5.24 7.88
N SER A 105 -34.98 5.41 8.78
CA SER A 105 -36.02 4.41 9.03
C SER A 105 -37.04 4.32 7.91
N THR A 106 -37.30 5.45 7.25
CA THR A 106 -38.09 5.49 6.02
C THR A 106 -37.35 4.77 4.87
N ALA A 107 -36.02 4.73 4.91
CA ALA A 107 -35.16 4.02 3.99
C ALA A 107 -34.66 2.68 4.57
N SER A 108 -35.59 1.76 4.85
CA SER A 108 -35.38 0.31 5.12
C SER A 108 -33.98 -0.08 5.64
N HIS A 109 -33.86 -0.21 6.96
CA HIS A 109 -32.63 -0.55 7.72
C HIS A 109 -31.86 -1.84 7.32
N SER A 110 -32.24 -2.55 6.26
CA SER A 110 -31.70 -3.88 5.92
C SER A 110 -30.72 -3.93 4.75
N ASN A 111 -30.54 -2.87 3.95
CA ASN A 111 -29.83 -3.03 2.66
C ASN A 111 -28.40 -2.49 2.63
N LEU A 112 -28.08 -1.44 3.38
CA LEU A 112 -26.75 -0.81 3.30
C LEU A 112 -25.68 -1.58 4.08
N MET A 113 -25.99 -2.00 5.30
CA MET A 113 -25.03 -2.72 6.14
C MET A 113 -24.69 -4.08 5.52
N ASP A 114 -25.69 -4.82 5.03
CA ASP A 114 -25.49 -6.08 4.32
C ASP A 114 -24.68 -5.90 3.03
N HIS A 115 -24.91 -4.81 2.30
CA HIS A 115 -24.11 -4.49 1.12
C HIS A 115 -22.65 -4.17 1.47
N VAL A 116 -22.41 -3.38 2.52
CA VAL A 116 -21.05 -3.08 3.00
C VAL A 116 -20.35 -4.34 3.50
N PHE A 117 -21.05 -5.22 4.22
CA PHE A 117 -20.51 -6.51 4.65
C PHE A 117 -20.17 -7.41 3.47
N SER A 118 -21.05 -7.53 2.47
CA SER A 118 -20.80 -8.31 1.27
C SER A 118 -19.58 -7.80 0.50
N ILE A 119 -19.43 -6.48 0.37
CA ILE A 119 -18.26 -5.86 -0.27
C ILE A 119 -16.99 -6.15 0.53
N MET A 120 -17.04 -6.02 1.86
CA MET A 120 -15.88 -6.30 2.72
C MET A 120 -15.45 -7.76 2.64
N GLU A 121 -16.40 -8.69 2.59
CA GLU A 121 -16.14 -10.12 2.46
C GLU A 121 -15.50 -10.44 1.10
N GLU A 122 -16.01 -9.86 0.01
CA GLU A 122 -15.43 -10.02 -1.33
C GLU A 122 -14.01 -9.44 -1.44
N TYR A 123 -13.77 -8.26 -0.86
CA TYR A 123 -12.43 -7.68 -0.80
C TYR A 123 -11.48 -8.54 0.03
N THR A 124 -11.93 -9.03 1.19
CA THR A 124 -11.11 -9.87 2.06
C THR A 124 -10.73 -11.17 1.34
N TRP A 125 -11.70 -11.83 0.70
CA TRP A 125 -11.47 -13.02 -0.10
C TRP A 125 -10.45 -12.77 -1.23
N THR A 126 -10.64 -11.69 -1.99
CA THR A 126 -9.77 -11.36 -3.11
C THR A 126 -8.34 -11.09 -2.64
N LEU A 127 -8.18 -10.35 -1.55
CA LEU A 127 -6.87 -10.07 -0.95
C LEU A 127 -6.19 -11.34 -0.42
N GLU A 128 -6.94 -12.22 0.24
CA GLU A 128 -6.41 -13.51 0.70
C GLU A 128 -5.93 -14.37 -0.48
N GLN A 129 -6.69 -14.39 -1.56
CA GLN A 129 -6.31 -15.11 -2.77
C GLN A 129 -5.04 -14.52 -3.40
N GLU A 130 -4.96 -13.20 -3.55
CA GLU A 130 -3.77 -12.53 -4.09
C GLU A 130 -2.53 -12.77 -3.22
N ILE A 131 -2.67 -12.67 -1.90
CA ILE A 131 -1.60 -12.96 -0.95
C ILE A 131 -1.14 -14.41 -1.08
N SER A 132 -2.07 -15.36 -1.19
CA SER A 132 -1.77 -16.79 -1.36
C SER A 132 -0.98 -17.04 -2.65
N ASP A 133 -1.42 -16.47 -3.77
CA ASP A 133 -0.75 -16.62 -5.07
C ASP A 133 0.65 -16.01 -5.05
N ARG A 134 0.79 -14.78 -4.54
CA ARG A 134 2.10 -14.10 -4.40
C ARG A 134 3.04 -14.87 -3.46
N THR A 135 2.52 -15.42 -2.37
CA THR A 135 3.31 -16.22 -1.43
C THR A 135 3.81 -17.50 -2.11
N LYS A 136 2.96 -18.16 -2.90
CA LYS A 136 3.34 -19.35 -3.66
C LYS A 136 4.45 -19.03 -4.65
N GLU A 137 4.31 -18.00 -5.47
CA GLU A 137 5.35 -17.58 -6.42
C GLU A 137 6.67 -17.25 -5.72
N LEU A 138 6.61 -16.50 -4.61
CA LEU A 138 7.78 -16.16 -3.82
C LEU A 138 8.49 -17.42 -3.30
N THR A 139 7.74 -18.42 -2.82
CA THR A 139 8.32 -19.68 -2.32
C THR A 139 9.00 -20.48 -3.43
N GLU A 140 8.41 -20.50 -4.63
CA GLU A 140 9.00 -21.18 -5.79
C GLU A 140 10.30 -20.49 -6.25
N GLN A 141 10.31 -19.16 -6.31
CA GLN A 141 11.50 -18.39 -6.66
C GLN A 141 12.59 -18.54 -5.60
N LYS A 142 12.23 -18.51 -4.31
CA LYS A 142 13.16 -18.76 -3.21
C LYS A 142 13.81 -20.14 -3.34
N LYS A 143 13.02 -21.18 -3.62
CA LYS A 143 13.53 -22.54 -3.82
C LYS A 143 14.49 -22.65 -5.01
N LYS A 144 14.21 -21.96 -6.11
CA LYS A 144 15.11 -21.90 -7.28
C LYS A 144 16.42 -21.18 -6.94
N ALA A 145 16.34 -20.07 -6.21
CA ALA A 145 17.51 -19.32 -5.76
C ALA A 145 18.39 -20.14 -4.79
N ASP A 146 17.79 -20.81 -3.82
CA ASP A 146 18.50 -21.67 -2.87
C ASP A 146 19.21 -22.85 -3.58
N LEU A 147 18.55 -23.47 -4.57
CA LEU A 147 19.15 -24.53 -5.38
C LEU A 147 20.32 -24.03 -6.24
N LEU A 148 20.22 -22.83 -6.78
CA LEU A 148 21.31 -22.24 -7.54
C LEU A 148 22.50 -21.93 -6.63
N LEU A 149 22.24 -21.35 -5.46
CA LEU A 149 23.26 -21.06 -4.46
C LEU A 149 23.99 -22.34 -4.01
N SER A 150 23.26 -23.44 -3.80
CA SER A 150 23.86 -24.74 -3.45
C SER A 150 24.72 -25.34 -4.56
N LYS A 151 24.48 -24.97 -5.82
CA LYS A 151 25.31 -25.40 -6.97
C LYS A 151 26.55 -24.54 -7.16
N MET A 152 26.52 -23.29 -6.71
CA MET A 152 27.61 -22.33 -6.87
C MET A 152 28.60 -22.35 -5.70
N LEU A 153 28.13 -22.74 -4.51
CA LEU A 153 28.95 -22.81 -3.31
C LEU A 153 29.39 -24.25 -2.99
N PRO A 154 30.60 -24.43 -2.45
CA PRO A 154 31.06 -25.74 -2.00
C PRO A 154 30.22 -26.27 -0.84
N ARG A 155 30.16 -27.60 -0.71
CA ARG A 155 29.47 -28.27 0.40
C ARG A 155 29.95 -27.82 1.78
N TRP A 156 31.24 -27.50 1.94
CA TRP A 156 31.79 -27.04 3.22
C TRP A 156 31.17 -25.71 3.69
N ALA A 157 30.75 -24.83 2.76
CA ALA A 157 30.07 -23.58 3.09
C ALA A 157 28.70 -23.80 3.77
N PHE A 158 28.13 -25.01 3.62
CA PHE A 158 26.90 -25.44 4.31
C PHE A 158 27.17 -26.36 5.51
N LEU A 159 28.37 -26.96 5.64
CA LEU A 159 28.70 -27.94 6.69
C LEU A 159 29.24 -27.30 7.98
N ASN A 160 29.91 -26.15 7.91
CA ASN A 160 30.36 -25.37 9.07
C ASN A 160 29.22 -24.49 9.63
N GLY A 161 28.09 -25.10 10.00
CA GLY A 161 26.93 -24.37 10.54
C GLY A 161 26.18 -23.47 9.54
N GLY A 162 26.53 -23.54 8.26
CA GLY A 162 25.89 -22.75 7.19
C GLY A 162 26.22 -21.26 7.21
N GLU A 163 27.17 -20.82 8.05
CA GLU A 163 27.42 -19.40 8.30
C GLU A 163 27.80 -18.62 7.03
N VAL A 164 28.66 -19.20 6.18
CA VAL A 164 29.07 -18.58 4.92
C VAL A 164 27.89 -18.42 3.95
N ALA A 165 27.10 -19.49 3.76
CA ALA A 165 25.94 -19.45 2.87
C ALA A 165 24.85 -18.48 3.36
N GLU A 166 24.57 -18.47 4.67
CA GLU A 166 23.57 -17.56 5.26
C GLU A 166 24.04 -16.10 5.25
N ARG A 167 25.32 -15.82 5.51
CA ARG A 167 25.87 -14.45 5.39
C ARG A 167 25.78 -13.93 3.96
N LEU A 168 26.05 -14.79 2.95
CA LEU A 168 25.84 -14.44 1.54
C LEU A 168 24.37 -14.18 1.21
N LYS A 169 23.43 -14.99 1.72
CA LYS A 169 21.99 -14.74 1.57
C LYS A 169 21.55 -13.41 2.19
N MET A 170 22.20 -12.99 3.27
CA MET A 170 21.96 -11.71 3.94
C MET A 170 22.69 -10.52 3.28
N GLY A 171 23.44 -10.76 2.19
CA GLY A 171 24.21 -9.72 1.50
C GLY A 171 25.42 -9.21 2.28
N GLN A 172 25.88 -9.96 3.28
CA GLN A 172 27.07 -9.61 4.06
C GLN A 172 28.35 -10.05 3.33
N SER A 173 29.43 -9.31 3.54
CA SER A 173 30.76 -9.74 3.10
C SER A 173 31.24 -10.93 3.92
N VAL A 174 31.81 -11.92 3.24
CA VAL A 174 32.49 -13.06 3.86
C VAL A 174 33.99 -12.78 3.84
N ASP A 175 34.63 -12.84 5.01
CA ASP A 175 36.07 -12.62 5.12
C ASP A 175 36.84 -13.80 4.49
N PRO A 176 37.98 -13.56 3.81
CA PRO A 176 38.78 -14.62 3.23
C PRO A 176 39.29 -15.58 4.32
N GLU A 177 39.06 -16.88 4.14
CA GLU A 177 39.60 -17.92 5.02
C GLU A 177 40.95 -18.43 4.51
N GLY A 178 41.88 -18.64 5.45
CA GLY A 178 43.16 -19.30 5.17
C GLY A 178 43.01 -20.82 5.29
N PHE A 179 43.59 -21.55 4.34
CA PHE A 179 43.66 -23.02 4.38
C PHE A 179 45.10 -23.46 4.63
N ASP A 180 45.31 -24.41 5.54
CA ASP A 180 46.64 -24.92 5.90
C ASP A 180 47.38 -25.61 4.74
N SER A 181 46.63 -26.12 3.75
CA SER A 181 47.18 -26.77 2.56
C SER A 181 46.24 -26.57 1.36
N VAL A 182 46.77 -26.00 0.28
CA VAL A 182 46.07 -25.81 -1.00
C VAL A 182 46.86 -26.42 -2.15
N THR A 183 46.16 -27.03 -3.11
CA THR A 183 46.76 -27.54 -4.35
C THR A 183 46.08 -26.87 -5.54
N VAL A 184 46.86 -26.36 -6.49
CA VAL A 184 46.34 -25.74 -7.72
C VAL A 184 46.43 -26.75 -8.86
N PHE A 185 45.31 -27.04 -9.52
CA PHE A 185 45.24 -27.92 -10.68
C PHE A 185 45.18 -27.11 -11.98
N PHE A 186 46.15 -27.32 -12.86
CA PHE A 186 46.15 -26.75 -14.21
C PHE A 186 45.77 -27.84 -15.22
N SER A 187 44.67 -27.62 -15.95
CA SER A 187 44.27 -28.48 -17.06
C SER A 187 44.09 -27.66 -18.35
N ASP A 188 44.61 -28.20 -19.45
CA ASP A 188 44.40 -27.67 -20.80
C ASP A 188 43.71 -28.74 -21.65
N VAL A 189 42.81 -28.28 -22.52
CA VAL A 189 42.15 -29.15 -23.50
C VAL A 189 42.97 -29.12 -24.78
N VAL A 190 43.72 -30.20 -24.98
CA VAL A 190 44.60 -30.35 -26.15
C VAL A 190 43.83 -30.10 -27.45
N LYS A 191 44.32 -29.15 -28.25
CA LYS A 191 43.74 -28.76 -29.55
C LYS A 191 42.31 -28.20 -29.49
N PHE A 192 41.91 -27.59 -28.36
CA PHE A 192 40.59 -26.97 -28.22
C PHE A 192 40.22 -26.05 -29.39
N THR A 193 41.14 -25.21 -29.87
CA THR A 193 40.93 -24.32 -31.02
C THR A 193 40.49 -25.05 -32.29
N ILE A 194 41.09 -26.22 -32.56
CA ILE A 194 40.76 -27.03 -33.75
C ILE A 194 39.38 -27.66 -33.58
N LEU A 195 39.05 -28.09 -32.36
CA LEU A 195 37.78 -28.72 -32.05
C LEU A 195 36.64 -27.70 -32.10
N ALA A 196 36.82 -26.52 -31.51
CA ALA A 196 35.88 -25.41 -31.56
C ALA A 196 35.64 -24.90 -33.00
N ALA A 197 36.65 -24.94 -33.87
CA ALA A 197 36.50 -24.57 -35.28
C ALA A 197 35.67 -25.56 -36.11
N LYS A 198 35.53 -26.82 -35.65
CA LYS A 198 34.78 -27.88 -36.35
C LYS A 198 33.38 -28.12 -35.79
N CYS A 199 33.08 -27.59 -34.61
CA CYS A 199 31.81 -27.77 -33.92
C CYS A 199 30.94 -26.51 -34.02
N THR A 200 29.63 -26.68 -33.90
CA THR A 200 28.73 -25.53 -33.72
C THR A 200 28.90 -24.94 -32.31
N PRO A 201 28.58 -23.65 -32.10
CA PRO A 201 28.64 -23.05 -30.77
C PRO A 201 27.88 -23.86 -29.70
N PHE A 202 26.70 -24.39 -30.02
CA PHE A 202 25.93 -25.25 -29.11
C PHE A 202 26.65 -26.56 -28.76
N GLN A 203 27.33 -27.18 -29.72
CA GLN A 203 28.10 -28.41 -29.48
C GLN A 203 29.33 -28.15 -28.60
N VAL A 204 30.03 -27.03 -28.81
CA VAL A 204 31.17 -26.63 -27.96
C VAL A 204 30.71 -26.37 -26.52
N VAL A 205 29.59 -25.67 -26.35
CA VAL A 205 28.99 -25.43 -25.02
C VAL A 205 28.60 -26.74 -24.36
N GLY A 206 27.96 -27.66 -25.09
CA GLY A 206 27.61 -29.00 -24.58
C GLY A 206 28.82 -29.79 -24.10
N LEU A 207 29.88 -29.87 -24.92
CA LEU A 207 31.12 -30.56 -24.56
C LEU A 207 31.77 -29.98 -23.30
N LEU A 208 31.89 -28.64 -23.23
CA LEU A 208 32.47 -27.97 -22.06
C LEU A 208 31.61 -28.24 -20.81
N ASN A 209 30.30 -28.18 -20.95
CA ASN A 209 29.38 -28.44 -19.85
C ASN A 209 29.53 -29.88 -19.32
N GLU A 210 29.64 -30.89 -20.20
CA GLU A 210 29.88 -32.28 -19.80
C GLU A 210 31.24 -32.47 -19.12
N LEU A 211 32.30 -31.87 -19.67
CA LEU A 211 33.65 -31.96 -19.13
C LEU A 211 33.72 -31.35 -17.72
N TYR A 212 33.21 -30.13 -17.54
CA TYR A 212 33.22 -29.48 -16.23
C TYR A 212 32.25 -30.13 -15.24
N SER A 213 31.06 -30.57 -15.68
CA SER A 213 30.15 -31.33 -14.80
C SER A 213 30.79 -32.63 -14.27
N SER A 214 31.58 -33.30 -15.12
CA SER A 214 32.32 -34.50 -14.73
C SER A 214 33.41 -34.19 -13.69
N PHE A 215 34.13 -33.08 -13.87
CA PHE A 215 35.07 -32.58 -12.87
C PHE A 215 34.37 -32.22 -11.55
N ASP A 216 33.27 -31.46 -11.60
CA ASP A 216 32.53 -31.04 -10.42
C ASP A 216 32.04 -32.25 -9.61
N THR A 217 31.59 -33.31 -10.29
CA THR A 217 31.18 -34.57 -9.65
C THR A 217 32.36 -35.26 -8.94
N LEU A 218 33.53 -35.31 -9.58
CA LEU A 218 34.73 -35.91 -9.00
C LEU A 218 35.25 -35.11 -7.79
N ILE A 219 35.22 -33.78 -7.91
CA ILE A 219 35.61 -32.82 -6.88
C ILE A 219 34.69 -32.95 -5.66
N GLU A 220 33.37 -33.05 -5.88
CA GLU A 220 32.41 -33.33 -4.80
C GLU A 220 32.80 -34.61 -4.07
N GLN A 221 32.98 -35.74 -4.78
CA GLN A 221 33.27 -37.04 -4.17
C GLN A 221 34.50 -37.02 -3.25
N HIS A 222 35.50 -36.20 -3.56
CA HIS A 222 36.73 -36.08 -2.78
C HIS A 222 36.71 -34.93 -1.76
N GLY A 223 35.61 -34.18 -1.68
CA GLY A 223 35.46 -33.05 -0.74
C GLY A 223 36.37 -31.86 -1.05
N VAL A 224 36.84 -31.74 -2.30
CA VAL A 224 37.74 -30.66 -2.75
C VAL A 224 36.87 -29.50 -3.29
N TYR A 225 37.43 -28.30 -3.44
CA TYR A 225 36.75 -27.13 -4.01
C TYR A 225 37.52 -26.57 -5.21
N LYS A 226 36.79 -25.87 -6.10
CA LYS A 226 37.29 -25.22 -7.32
C LYS A 226 37.41 -23.72 -7.10
#